data_AF-A0A8H7GUK1-F1
#
_entry.id   AF-A0A8H7GUK1-F1
#
_cell.length_a   1.000
_cell.length_b   1.000
_cell.length_c   1.000
_cell.angle_alpha   90.00
_cell.angle_beta   90.00
_cell.angle_gamma   90.00
#
_symmetry.space_group_name_H-M   'P 1'
#
loop_
_entity.id
_entity.type
_entity.pdbx_description
1 polymer ?
#
loop_
_entity_poly.entity_id
_entity_poly.type
_entity_poly.pdbx_seq_one_letter_code
_entity_poly.pdbx_strand_id
1 'polypeptide(L)'
;MTLLDLECLITGVIPPQLTVRTIAEWLYANFVEISLENRQYVELELKFGTIVSKDTGARIDIGVSTECVYTNTSNTRFEMGVHEVGWTEMKNFLEELEKQYADTARKDPLKPRRKFALTESNNTDYFYQITERNEKPRKIRVSKDNSLSPPRYVAISKRRVSDLYIHNPSSMYDLRLSLSIEFPVSDESIEPIMKKNKPSLQRGKKRASYAHAPTVTRFDFTEVLSPRTTKNKSGRSVVENEKSHELELEIDTFQIFRGFDRVRDGSDAIRFEELVEIFLNNARCLNNRVTKFALK
;
A
#
# COMPACT_ATOMS: atom_id res chain seq x y z
N MET A 1 2.34 -25.68 44.59
CA MET A 1 2.34 -24.34 43.97
C MET A 1 1.79 -24.49 42.57
N THR A 2 0.55 -24.07 42.33
CA THR A 2 0.05 -23.85 40.98
C THR A 2 0.88 -22.72 40.37
N LEU A 3 1.49 -22.95 39.21
CA LEU A 3 2.07 -21.88 38.41
C LEU A 3 0.92 -20.92 38.09
N LEU A 4 0.88 -19.77 38.76
CA LEU A 4 0.04 -18.66 38.35
C LEU A 4 0.68 -18.12 37.08
N ASP A 5 0.02 -18.36 35.95
CA ASP A 5 0.34 -17.70 34.69
C ASP A 5 0.25 -16.18 34.91
N LEU A 6 1.14 -15.43 34.26
CA LEU A 6 1.16 -13.98 34.38
C LEU A 6 -0.10 -13.38 33.74
N GLU A 7 -0.82 -12.56 34.51
CA GLU A 7 -1.90 -11.73 33.96
C GLU A 7 -1.31 -10.64 33.06
N CYS A 8 -1.92 -10.41 31.90
CA CYS A 8 -1.41 -9.44 30.95
C CYS A 8 -1.55 -7.99 31.44
N LEU A 9 -2.57 -7.67 32.25
CA LEU A 9 -2.83 -6.39 32.94
C LEU A 9 -3.85 -6.54 34.09
N ILE A 10 -3.92 -5.53 34.97
CA ILE A 10 -4.91 -5.41 36.06
C ILE A 10 -6.38 -5.39 35.61
N THR A 11 -6.66 -5.08 34.34
CA THR A 11 -8.01 -5.07 33.75
C THR A 11 -8.32 -6.36 32.98
N GLY A 12 -7.33 -7.24 32.79
CA GLY A 12 -7.41 -8.38 31.87
C GLY A 12 -7.44 -8.00 30.38
N VAL A 13 -7.28 -6.71 30.04
CA VAL A 13 -7.38 -6.20 28.66
C VAL A 13 -6.13 -5.41 28.29
N ILE A 14 -5.43 -5.86 27.24
CA ILE A 14 -4.23 -5.19 26.69
C ILE A 14 -4.62 -3.84 26.08
N PRO A 15 -4.12 -2.70 26.60
CA PRO A 15 -4.36 -1.42 25.98
C PRO A 15 -3.67 -1.40 24.61
N PRO A 16 -4.31 -0.83 23.58
CA PRO A 16 -3.73 -0.74 22.26
C PRO A 16 -2.48 0.14 22.29
N GLN A 17 -1.54 -0.13 21.39
CA GLN A 17 -0.37 0.71 21.20
C GLN A 17 -0.79 2.10 20.72
N LEU A 18 -0.14 3.17 21.22
CA LEU A 18 -0.49 4.55 20.87
C LEU A 18 -0.44 4.84 19.36
N THR A 19 0.52 4.25 18.64
CA THR A 19 0.59 4.38 17.17
C THR A 19 -0.63 3.75 16.50
N VAL A 20 -1.06 2.57 16.94
CA VAL A 20 -2.25 1.88 16.42
C VAL A 20 -3.48 2.74 16.66
N ARG A 21 -3.67 3.22 17.90
CA ARG A 21 -4.82 4.06 18.27
C ARG A 21 -4.86 5.35 17.45
N THR A 22 -3.74 6.06 17.33
CA THR A 22 -3.65 7.29 16.52
C THR A 22 -4.05 7.04 15.06
N ILE A 23 -3.62 5.90 14.49
CA ILE A 23 -3.96 5.53 13.11
C ILE A 23 -5.45 5.17 12.99
N ALA A 24 -6.00 4.44 13.96
CA ALA A 24 -7.42 4.13 14.01
C ALA A 24 -8.28 5.40 14.13
N GLU A 25 -7.91 6.35 14.98
CA GLU A 25 -8.58 7.65 15.09
C GLU A 25 -8.54 8.45 13.78
N TRP A 26 -7.38 8.48 13.11
CA TRP A 26 -7.24 9.11 11.80
C TRP A 26 -8.14 8.43 10.75
N LEU A 27 -8.19 7.10 10.73
CA LEU A 27 -9.08 6.34 9.83
C LEU A 27 -10.54 6.63 10.14
N TYR A 28 -10.93 6.61 11.41
CA TYR A 28 -12.28 6.90 11.85
C TYR A 28 -12.73 8.28 11.36
N ALA A 29 -11.92 9.31 11.59
CA ALA A 29 -12.22 10.67 11.17
C ALA A 29 -12.42 10.78 9.64
N ASN A 30 -11.59 10.09 8.85
CA ASN A 30 -11.76 10.09 7.40
C ASN A 30 -12.95 9.24 6.93
N PHE A 31 -13.25 8.13 7.60
CA PHE A 31 -14.32 7.22 7.23
C PHE A 31 -15.72 7.80 7.50
N VAL A 32 -15.85 8.67 8.49
CA VAL A 32 -17.08 9.44 8.74
C VAL A 32 -17.47 10.29 7.53
N GLU A 33 -16.48 10.86 6.83
CA GLU A 33 -16.69 11.73 5.66
C GLU A 33 -16.94 10.96 4.35
N ILE A 34 -16.81 9.63 4.37
CA ILE A 34 -17.01 8.78 3.18
C ILE A 34 -18.44 8.25 3.15
N SER A 35 -19.22 8.68 2.15
CA SER A 35 -20.58 8.17 1.93
C SER A 35 -20.59 6.67 1.64
N LEU A 36 -21.69 6.00 2.04
CA LEU A 36 -21.84 4.54 1.90
C LEU A 36 -21.64 4.05 0.45
N GLU A 37 -22.16 4.80 -0.53
CA GLU A 37 -22.05 4.48 -1.97
C GLU A 37 -20.60 4.49 -2.49
N ASN A 38 -19.74 5.27 -1.84
CA ASN A 38 -18.34 5.46 -2.23
C ASN A 38 -17.40 4.47 -1.56
N ARG A 39 -17.83 3.78 -0.50
CA ARG A 39 -16.99 2.82 0.25
C ARG A 39 -16.43 1.69 -0.62
N GLN A 40 -17.20 1.24 -1.60
CA GLN A 40 -16.76 0.20 -2.56
C GLN A 40 -15.58 0.63 -3.45
N TYR A 41 -15.36 1.94 -3.59
CA TYR A 41 -14.28 2.53 -4.39
C TYR A 41 -13.11 2.97 -3.52
N VAL A 42 -13.18 2.78 -2.21
CA VAL A 42 -12.09 3.15 -1.30
C VAL A 42 -10.95 2.16 -1.48
N GLU A 43 -9.75 2.73 -1.47
CA GLU A 43 -8.50 1.99 -1.39
C GLU A 43 -7.73 2.55 -0.19
N LEU A 44 -7.31 1.63 0.70
CA LEU A 44 -6.47 1.93 1.84
C LEU A 44 -5.19 1.10 1.72
N GLU A 45 -4.10 1.80 1.44
CA GLU A 45 -2.81 1.23 1.07
C GLU A 45 -1.72 1.75 2.04
N LEU A 46 -0.81 0.88 2.44
CA LEU A 46 0.37 1.22 3.22
C LEU A 46 1.60 0.97 2.36
N LYS A 47 2.41 2.01 2.19
CA LYS A 47 3.51 2.00 1.21
C LYS A 47 4.85 2.11 1.89
N PHE A 48 5.82 1.35 1.39
CA PHE A 48 7.20 1.41 1.84
C PHE A 48 7.98 2.48 1.08
N GLY A 49 8.83 3.20 1.81
CA GLY A 49 9.64 4.28 1.26
C GLY A 49 10.45 4.98 2.35
N THR A 50 10.82 6.22 2.10
CA THR A 50 11.51 7.07 3.08
C THR A 50 10.84 8.44 3.16
N ILE A 51 10.73 8.99 4.37
CA ILE A 51 10.33 10.39 4.55
C ILE A 51 11.60 11.22 4.46
N VAL A 52 11.67 12.10 3.47
CA VAL A 52 12.88 12.83 3.10
C VAL A 52 12.67 14.33 3.29
N SER A 53 13.63 14.99 3.93
CA SER A 53 13.66 16.45 4.03
C SER A 53 13.90 17.07 2.66
N LYS A 54 13.10 18.09 2.31
CA LYS A 54 13.31 18.83 1.05
C LYS A 54 14.59 19.66 1.07
N ASP A 55 15.05 20.10 2.24
CA ASP A 55 16.25 20.90 2.39
C ASP A 55 17.53 20.07 2.20
N THR A 56 17.59 18.92 2.87
CA THR A 56 18.81 18.09 2.88
C THR A 56 18.81 17.01 1.81
N GLY A 57 17.64 16.64 1.29
CA GLY A 57 17.48 15.48 0.42
C GLY A 57 17.74 14.14 1.11
N ALA A 58 17.96 14.14 2.42
CA ALA A 58 18.19 12.94 3.22
C ALA A 58 16.92 12.51 3.97
N ARG A 59 16.87 11.23 4.35
CA ARG A 59 15.86 10.72 5.27
C ARG A 59 15.83 11.57 6.53
N ILE A 60 14.64 11.89 7.02
CA ILE A 60 14.49 12.72 8.21
C ILE A 60 15.11 12.03 9.43
N ASP A 61 15.71 12.84 10.30
CA ASP A 61 16.08 12.49 11.66
C ASP A 61 15.45 13.54 12.57
N ILE A 62 14.54 13.08 13.44
CA ILE A 62 13.76 13.93 14.34
C ILE A 62 14.12 13.69 15.81
N GLY A 63 15.23 12.98 16.09
CA GLY A 63 15.71 12.73 17.44
C GLY A 63 14.85 11.73 18.23
N VAL A 64 14.21 10.78 17.55
CA VAL A 64 13.42 9.69 18.18
C VAL A 64 13.99 8.33 17.80
N SER A 65 13.79 7.32 18.65
CA SER A 65 14.37 5.97 18.45
C SER A 65 13.35 4.89 18.11
N THR A 66 12.06 5.22 18.14
CA THR A 66 10.95 4.28 17.95
C THR A 66 10.01 4.74 16.84
N GLU A 67 9.23 3.80 16.31
CA GLU A 67 8.14 4.09 15.36
C GLU A 67 7.21 5.18 15.92
N CYS A 68 6.90 6.20 15.11
CA CYS A 68 5.96 7.24 15.47
C CYS A 68 5.20 7.80 14.26
N VAL A 69 4.00 8.31 14.50
CA VAL A 69 3.26 9.09 13.50
C VAL A 69 3.96 10.43 13.28
N TYR A 70 4.27 10.75 12.03
CA TYR A 70 4.93 11.98 11.62
C TYR A 70 3.95 12.92 10.92
N THR A 71 3.84 14.16 11.42
CA THR A 71 2.83 15.13 10.97
C THR A 71 3.41 16.37 10.30
N ASN A 72 4.71 16.65 10.44
CA ASN A 72 5.34 17.82 9.83
C ASN A 72 5.66 17.60 8.34
N THR A 73 4.63 17.65 7.51
CA THR A 73 4.73 17.31 6.08
C THR A 73 5.05 18.51 5.18
N SER A 74 5.11 19.72 5.76
CA SER A 74 5.34 20.97 5.03
C SER A 74 6.65 20.94 4.23
N ASN A 75 7.73 20.53 4.90
CA ASN A 75 9.08 20.50 4.32
C ASN A 75 9.62 19.10 4.04
N THR A 76 8.74 18.11 3.91
CA THR A 76 9.13 16.74 3.61
C THR A 76 8.43 16.22 2.36
N ARG A 77 9.02 15.20 1.74
CA ARG A 77 8.41 14.41 0.69
C ARG A 77 8.54 12.94 1.06
N PHE A 78 7.65 12.11 0.54
CA PHE A 78 7.78 10.66 0.67
C PHE A 78 8.33 10.09 -0.63
N GLU A 79 9.52 9.52 -0.55
CA GLU A 79 10.14 8.81 -1.66
C GLU A 79 9.67 7.36 -1.60
N MET A 80 8.70 7.05 -2.45
CA MET A 80 8.18 5.69 -2.57
C MET A 80 9.19 4.81 -3.27
N GLY A 81 9.40 3.62 -2.71
CA GLY A 81 10.27 2.61 -3.30
C GLY A 81 11.20 2.01 -2.27
N VAL A 82 11.70 0.84 -2.61
CA VAL A 82 12.64 0.08 -1.82
C VAL A 82 13.83 -0.34 -2.70
N HIS A 83 14.95 -0.64 -2.07
CA HIS A 83 16.12 -1.17 -2.76
C HIS A 83 15.80 -2.57 -3.31
N GLU A 84 16.24 -2.88 -4.52
CA GLU A 84 15.96 -4.16 -5.21
C GLU A 84 16.35 -5.38 -4.36
N VAL A 85 17.50 -5.31 -3.68
CA VAL A 85 17.98 -6.38 -2.80
C VAL A 85 17.00 -6.59 -1.64
N GLY A 86 16.56 -5.51 -1.00
CA GLY A 86 15.61 -5.58 0.11
C GLY A 86 14.21 -6.02 -0.34
N TRP A 87 13.77 -5.58 -1.52
CA TRP A 87 12.53 -6.00 -2.15
C TRP A 87 12.50 -7.51 -2.41
N THR A 88 13.60 -8.03 -2.98
CA THR A 88 13.78 -9.46 -3.25
C THR A 88 13.79 -10.26 -1.95
N GLU A 89 14.48 -9.77 -0.92
CA GLU A 89 14.52 -10.43 0.38
C GLU A 89 13.13 -10.52 1.05
N MET A 90 12.36 -9.44 1.01
CA MET A 90 10.99 -9.44 1.55
C MET A 90 10.06 -10.38 0.75
N LYS A 91 10.25 -10.48 -0.57
CA LYS A 91 9.52 -11.43 -1.41
C LYS A 91 9.88 -12.87 -1.07
N ASN A 92 11.18 -13.18 -0.98
CA ASN A 92 11.69 -14.51 -0.59
C ASN A 92 11.16 -14.92 0.79
N PHE A 93 11.05 -13.98 1.73
CA PHE A 93 10.48 -14.26 3.04
C PHE A 93 9.01 -14.73 2.97
N LEU A 94 8.18 -14.16 2.09
CA LEU A 94 6.82 -14.68 1.90
C LEU A 94 6.81 -16.10 1.31
N GLU A 95 7.76 -16.41 0.42
CA GLU A 95 7.93 -17.75 -0.14
C GLU A 95 8.43 -18.77 0.91
N GLU A 96 9.31 -18.36 1.83
CA GLU A 96 9.71 -19.16 3.00
C GLU A 96 8.50 -19.50 3.87
N LEU A 97 7.65 -18.52 4.17
CA LEU A 97 6.42 -18.72 4.95
C LEU A 97 5.42 -19.65 4.25
N GLU A 98 5.29 -19.55 2.93
CA GLU A 98 4.45 -20.46 2.13
C GLU A 98 4.95 -21.91 2.25
N LYS A 99 6.27 -22.13 2.12
CA LYS A 99 6.89 -23.46 2.25
C LYS A 99 6.67 -24.06 3.63
N GLN A 100 6.97 -23.29 4.69
CA GLN A 100 6.77 -23.72 6.07
C GLN A 100 5.30 -24.06 6.34
N TYR A 101 4.37 -23.25 5.84
CA TYR A 101 2.95 -23.50 5.99
C TYR A 101 2.53 -24.78 5.26
N ALA A 102 2.97 -24.99 4.02
CA ALA A 102 2.65 -26.20 3.25
C ALA A 102 3.09 -27.49 3.99
N ASP A 103 4.26 -27.48 4.63
CA ASP A 103 4.75 -28.62 5.42
C ASP A 103 3.85 -28.93 6.62
N THR A 104 3.26 -27.91 7.24
CA THR A 104 2.31 -28.08 8.34
C THR A 104 0.90 -28.46 7.86
N ALA A 105 0.43 -27.85 6.77
CA ALA A 105 -0.93 -28.04 6.24
C ALA A 105 -1.13 -29.43 5.63
N ARG A 106 -0.04 -30.08 5.14
CA ARG A 106 -0.07 -31.49 4.70
C ARG A 106 -0.61 -32.47 5.75
N LYS A 107 -0.56 -32.10 7.03
CA LYS A 107 -1.01 -32.93 8.16
C LYS A 107 -2.50 -32.73 8.50
N ASP A 108 -3.17 -31.76 7.89
CA ASP A 108 -4.56 -31.42 8.19
C ASP A 108 -5.34 -31.14 6.89
N PRO A 109 -6.21 -32.06 6.44
CA PRO A 109 -6.95 -31.91 5.19
C PRO A 109 -8.01 -30.78 5.21
N LEU A 110 -8.33 -30.22 6.38
CA LEU A 110 -9.27 -29.09 6.51
C LEU A 110 -8.57 -27.73 6.31
N LYS A 111 -7.24 -27.67 6.34
CA LYS A 111 -6.50 -26.43 6.14
C LYS A 111 -6.34 -26.12 4.64
N PRO A 112 -6.42 -24.83 4.25
CA PRO A 112 -6.01 -24.41 2.91
C PRO A 112 -4.62 -24.93 2.61
N ARG A 113 -4.39 -25.40 1.38
CA ARG A 113 -3.08 -25.93 0.96
C ARG A 113 -2.02 -24.86 0.77
N ARG A 114 -2.43 -23.62 0.58
CA ARG A 114 -1.57 -22.45 0.38
C ARG A 114 -1.80 -21.44 1.49
N LYS A 115 -0.74 -20.77 1.92
CA LYS A 115 -0.83 -19.67 2.88
C LYS A 115 -1.30 -18.41 2.16
N PHE A 116 -0.76 -18.15 0.98
CA PHE A 116 -1.08 -16.98 0.17
C PHE A 116 -1.80 -17.36 -1.13
N ALA A 117 -2.82 -16.58 -1.50
CA ALA A 117 -3.35 -16.57 -2.85
C ALA A 117 -2.48 -15.64 -3.71
N LEU A 118 -1.66 -16.22 -4.60
CA LEU A 118 -0.78 -15.49 -5.50
C LEU A 118 -1.52 -15.12 -6.79
N THR A 119 -1.43 -13.85 -7.20
CA THR A 119 -1.88 -13.37 -8.51
C THR A 119 -0.77 -12.54 -9.14
N GLU A 120 -0.56 -12.69 -10.45
CA GLU A 120 0.42 -11.93 -11.20
C GLU A 120 -0.29 -11.06 -12.23
N SER A 121 0.22 -9.85 -12.45
CA SER A 121 -0.30 -8.93 -13.45
C SER A 121 0.81 -8.18 -14.16
N ASN A 122 0.56 -7.85 -15.42
CA ASN A 122 1.45 -7.06 -16.26
C ASN A 122 0.62 -5.99 -16.96
N ASN A 123 0.71 -4.76 -16.46
CA ASN A 123 -0.10 -3.64 -16.94
C ASN A 123 0.76 -2.49 -17.46
N THR A 124 0.18 -1.71 -18.37
CA THR A 124 0.71 -0.39 -18.74
C THR A 124 -0.29 0.67 -18.32
N ASP A 125 0.10 1.54 -17.41
CA ASP A 125 -0.70 2.68 -16.95
C ASP A 125 -0.40 3.91 -17.82
N TYR A 126 -1.46 4.55 -18.32
CA TYR A 126 -1.44 5.81 -19.04
C TYR A 126 -2.19 6.87 -18.24
N PHE A 127 -1.57 8.02 -18.00
CA PHE A 127 -2.17 9.11 -17.24
C PHE A 127 -2.58 10.23 -18.19
N TYR A 128 -3.86 10.59 -18.15
CA TYR A 128 -4.45 11.65 -18.95
C TYR A 128 -4.91 12.78 -18.04
N GLN A 129 -4.66 14.02 -18.47
CA GLN A 129 -5.24 15.21 -17.86
C GLN A 129 -6.28 15.77 -18.82
N ILE A 130 -7.55 15.62 -18.44
CA ILE A 130 -8.68 16.08 -19.24
C ILE A 130 -9.13 17.43 -18.70
N THR A 131 -9.18 18.43 -19.56
CA THR A 131 -9.67 19.77 -19.23
C THR A 131 -10.82 20.11 -20.16
N GLU A 132 -12.03 20.13 -19.62
CA GLU A 132 -13.21 20.59 -20.34
C GLU A 132 -13.48 22.06 -20.02
N ARG A 133 -14.19 22.77 -20.92
CA ARG A 133 -14.51 24.19 -20.70
C ARG A 133 -15.32 24.34 -19.43
N ASN A 134 -14.89 25.23 -18.53
CA ASN A 134 -15.50 25.53 -17.23
C ASN A 134 -15.47 24.38 -16.20
N GLU A 135 -14.69 23.32 -16.44
CA GLU A 135 -14.48 22.26 -15.45
C GLU A 135 -13.07 22.26 -14.87
N LYS A 136 -12.94 21.75 -13.64
CA LYS A 136 -11.61 21.49 -13.06
C LYS A 136 -10.94 20.34 -13.82
N PRO A 137 -9.62 20.44 -14.11
CA PRO A 137 -8.90 19.36 -14.76
C PRO A 137 -9.03 18.03 -13.99
N ARG A 138 -9.42 16.98 -14.70
CA ARG A 138 -9.56 15.63 -14.14
C ARG A 138 -8.36 14.79 -14.55
N LYS A 139 -7.80 14.05 -13.60
CA LYS A 139 -6.76 13.06 -13.88
C LYS A 139 -7.40 11.68 -14.03
N ILE A 140 -7.20 11.06 -15.17
CA ILE A 140 -7.69 9.70 -15.48
C ILE A 140 -6.49 8.79 -15.70
N ARG A 141 -6.49 7.65 -15.03
CA ARG A 141 -5.54 6.55 -15.27
C ARG A 141 -6.26 5.51 -16.10
N VAL A 142 -5.75 5.25 -17.31
CA VAL A 142 -6.17 4.10 -18.12
C VAL A 142 -5.10 3.03 -17.98
N SER A 143 -5.50 1.84 -17.54
CA SER A 143 -4.61 0.69 -17.38
C SER A 143 -4.90 -0.33 -18.48
N LYS A 144 -3.86 -0.69 -19.24
CA LYS A 144 -3.88 -1.72 -20.28
C LYS A 144 -3.35 -3.02 -19.69
N ASP A 145 -4.09 -4.12 -19.84
CA ASP A 145 -3.59 -5.46 -19.54
C ASP A 145 -2.74 -5.99 -20.71
N ASN A 146 -1.45 -6.22 -20.46
CA ASN A 146 -0.51 -6.70 -21.45
C ASN A 146 -0.51 -8.23 -21.59
N SER A 147 -1.21 -8.96 -20.70
CA SER A 147 -1.28 -10.42 -20.71
C SER A 147 -2.34 -10.98 -21.68
N LEU A 148 -3.29 -10.14 -22.10
CA LEU A 148 -4.42 -10.53 -22.96
C LEU A 148 -4.19 -10.12 -24.43
N SER A 149 -4.78 -10.90 -25.34
CA SER A 149 -4.81 -10.61 -26.78
C SER A 149 -6.24 -10.81 -27.32
N PRO A 150 -6.99 -9.75 -27.66
CA PRO A 150 -6.63 -8.34 -27.55
C PRO A 150 -6.52 -7.85 -26.10
N PRO A 151 -5.75 -6.77 -25.83
CA PRO A 151 -5.59 -6.23 -24.49
C PRO A 151 -6.89 -5.62 -23.96
N ARG A 152 -7.18 -5.83 -22.67
CA ARG A 152 -8.27 -5.16 -21.96
C ARG A 152 -7.82 -3.81 -21.43
N TYR A 153 -8.69 -2.81 -21.47
CA TYR A 153 -8.47 -1.49 -20.87
C TYR A 153 -9.49 -1.26 -19.76
N VAL A 154 -9.03 -0.70 -18.65
CA VAL A 154 -9.87 -0.21 -17.56
C VAL A 154 -9.43 1.19 -17.21
N ALA A 155 -10.36 2.05 -16.78
CA ALA A 155 -10.04 3.43 -16.46
C ALA A 155 -10.63 3.84 -15.12
N ILE A 156 -9.87 4.64 -14.38
CA ILE A 156 -10.30 5.21 -13.10
C ILE A 156 -9.92 6.69 -12.99
N SER A 157 -10.67 7.42 -12.15
CA SER A 157 -10.25 8.70 -11.59
C SER A 157 -9.95 8.52 -10.11
N LYS A 158 -8.66 8.52 -9.77
CA LYS A 158 -8.18 8.36 -8.39
C LYS A 158 -8.17 9.71 -7.68
N ARG A 159 -8.93 9.82 -6.60
CA ARG A 159 -8.96 10.98 -5.71
C ARG A 159 -8.29 10.63 -4.39
N ARG A 160 -7.21 11.32 -4.06
CA ARG A 160 -6.56 11.23 -2.73
C ARG A 160 -7.47 11.85 -1.68
N VAL A 161 -7.79 11.12 -0.62
CA VAL A 161 -8.56 11.62 0.53
C VAL A 161 -7.59 12.20 1.55
N SER A 162 -6.66 11.37 2.03
CA SER A 162 -5.67 11.79 3.03
C SER A 162 -4.46 10.85 3.02
N ASP A 163 -3.35 11.33 3.56
CA ASP A 163 -2.14 10.57 3.84
C ASP A 163 -1.76 10.71 5.32
N LEU A 164 -1.17 9.66 5.89
CA LEU A 164 -0.56 9.66 7.20
C LEU A 164 0.83 9.02 7.09
N TYR A 165 1.82 9.64 7.73
CA TYR A 165 3.22 9.20 7.63
C TYR A 165 3.64 8.55 8.94
N ILE A 166 4.39 7.45 8.84
CA ILE A 166 4.90 6.69 9.97
C ILE A 166 6.42 6.65 9.82
N HIS A 167 7.12 7.37 10.70
CA HIS A 167 8.57 7.38 10.75
C HIS A 167 9.08 6.20 11.58
N ASN A 168 10.04 5.46 11.04
CA ASN A 168 10.59 4.24 11.61
C ASN A 168 12.13 4.34 11.71
N PRO A 169 12.68 5.10 12.68
CA PRO A 169 14.12 5.39 12.74
C PRO A 169 14.98 4.12 12.92
N SER A 170 14.44 3.10 13.57
CA SER A 170 15.09 1.81 13.83
C SER A 170 14.88 0.77 12.71
N SER A 171 14.27 1.15 11.58
CA SER A 171 14.07 0.29 10.42
C SER A 171 14.56 0.93 9.12
N MET A 172 14.76 0.12 8.07
CA MET A 172 15.24 0.59 6.77
C MET A 172 14.28 1.57 6.08
N TYR A 173 12.97 1.33 6.21
CA TYR A 173 11.94 2.12 5.51
C TYR A 173 10.99 2.79 6.49
N ASP A 174 10.59 4.01 6.14
CA ASP A 174 9.38 4.65 6.68
C ASP A 174 8.16 4.16 5.90
N LEU A 175 6.97 4.47 6.42
CA LEU A 175 5.72 4.05 5.81
C LEU A 175 4.83 5.27 5.54
N ARG A 176 4.03 5.18 4.48
CA ARG A 176 2.92 6.09 4.23
C ARG A 176 1.63 5.31 4.13
N LEU A 177 0.72 5.56 5.06
CA LEU A 177 -0.66 5.12 4.97
C LEU A 177 -1.44 6.11 4.10
N SER A 178 -2.20 5.57 3.19
CA SER A 178 -2.65 6.29 2.01
C SER A 178 -4.11 5.91 1.74
N LEU A 179 -5.02 6.88 1.84
CA LEU A 179 -6.45 6.68 1.64
C LEU A 179 -6.91 7.39 0.37
N SER A 180 -7.47 6.63 -0.57
CA SER A 180 -7.96 7.14 -1.86
C SER A 180 -9.35 6.61 -2.17
N ILE A 181 -10.03 7.27 -3.11
CA ILE A 181 -11.24 6.75 -3.76
C ILE A 181 -10.95 6.62 -5.26
N GLU A 182 -11.08 5.42 -5.81
CA GLU A 182 -10.85 5.08 -7.22
C GLU A 182 -12.18 4.98 -7.97
N PHE A 183 -12.67 6.11 -8.49
CA PHE A 183 -13.93 6.12 -9.24
C PHE A 183 -13.74 5.45 -10.61
N PRO A 184 -14.57 4.45 -10.97
CA PRO A 184 -14.53 3.87 -12.30
C PRO A 184 -14.92 4.91 -13.36
N VAL A 185 -14.25 4.86 -14.50
CA VAL A 185 -14.62 5.62 -15.70
C VAL A 185 -15.31 4.65 -16.66
N SER A 186 -16.38 5.10 -17.31
CA SER A 186 -17.18 4.24 -18.19
C SER A 186 -16.34 3.69 -19.34
N ASP A 187 -16.59 2.44 -19.73
CA ASP A 187 -15.84 1.75 -20.78
C ASP A 187 -15.97 2.48 -22.14
N GLU A 188 -17.13 3.09 -22.42
CA GLU A 188 -17.38 3.85 -23.64
C GLU A 188 -16.54 5.14 -23.73
N SER A 189 -16.08 5.64 -22.58
CA SER A 189 -15.26 6.86 -22.50
C SER A 189 -13.78 6.58 -22.76
N ILE A 190 -13.30 5.35 -22.58
CA ILE A 190 -11.88 5.01 -22.62
C ILE A 190 -11.26 5.30 -23.98
N GLU A 191 -11.84 4.76 -25.05
CA GLU A 191 -11.32 4.93 -26.41
C GLU A 191 -11.31 6.41 -26.86
N PRO A 192 -12.40 7.19 -26.67
CA PRO A 192 -12.37 8.64 -26.91
C PRO A 192 -11.28 9.38 -26.14
N ILE A 193 -11.05 9.04 -24.86
CA ILE A 193 -10.01 9.67 -24.05
C ILE A 193 -8.63 9.41 -24.66
N MET A 194 -8.34 8.15 -24.99
CA MET A 194 -7.05 7.74 -25.56
C MET A 194 -6.79 8.36 -26.94
N LYS A 195 -7.81 8.50 -27.78
CA LYS A 195 -7.69 9.08 -29.13
C LYS A 195 -7.53 10.59 -29.13
N LYS A 196 -8.26 11.30 -28.25
CA LYS A 196 -8.31 12.77 -28.24
C LYS A 196 -7.18 13.41 -27.44
N ASN A 197 -6.54 12.66 -26.54
CA ASN A 197 -5.56 13.21 -25.60
C ASN A 197 -4.23 12.48 -25.66
N LYS A 198 -3.14 13.19 -25.39
CA LYS A 198 -1.82 12.60 -25.21
C LYS A 198 -1.60 12.27 -23.72
N PRO A 199 -1.13 11.06 -23.37
CA PRO A 199 -0.81 10.75 -21.98
C PRO A 199 0.33 11.64 -21.48
N SER A 200 0.16 12.21 -20.28
CA SER A 200 1.19 13.00 -19.60
C SER A 200 2.28 12.15 -18.98
N LEU A 201 1.96 10.89 -18.66
CA LEU A 201 2.87 9.91 -18.10
C LEU A 201 2.44 8.51 -18.56
N GLN A 202 3.41 7.63 -18.76
CA GLN A 202 3.20 6.20 -18.99
C GLN A 202 4.08 5.42 -18.02
N ARG A 203 3.58 4.32 -17.46
CA ARG A 203 4.36 3.41 -16.60
C ARG A 203 4.03 1.96 -16.92
N GLY A 204 5.05 1.15 -17.17
CA GLY A 204 4.92 -0.30 -17.19
C GLY A 204 4.96 -0.84 -15.76
N LYS A 205 4.11 -1.80 -15.44
CA LYS A 205 4.03 -2.41 -14.11
C LYS A 205 3.97 -3.92 -14.23
N LYS A 206 4.89 -4.60 -13.54
CA LYS A 206 4.82 -6.04 -13.30
C LYS A 206 4.61 -6.26 -11.82
N ARG A 207 3.54 -6.92 -11.43
CA ARG A 207 3.14 -7.06 -10.03
C ARG A 207 2.90 -8.52 -9.67
N ALA A 208 3.47 -8.93 -8.55
CA ALA A 208 3.13 -10.16 -7.84
C ALA A 208 2.37 -9.78 -6.56
N SER A 209 1.12 -10.21 -6.47
CA SER A 209 0.21 -9.92 -5.36
C SER A 209 -0.01 -11.17 -4.53
N TYR A 210 0.33 -11.11 -3.24
CA TYR A 210 0.14 -12.20 -2.28
C TYR A 210 -1.01 -11.82 -1.35
N ALA A 211 -2.18 -12.43 -1.50
CA ALA A 211 -3.30 -12.19 -0.59
C ALA A 211 -3.30 -13.19 0.57
N HIS A 212 -3.41 -12.68 1.80
CA HIS A 212 -3.51 -13.48 3.02
C HIS A 212 -4.85 -13.17 3.71
N ALA A 213 -5.86 -13.97 3.38
CA ALA A 213 -7.23 -13.80 3.89
C ALA A 213 -7.33 -13.74 5.43
N PRO A 214 -6.59 -14.56 6.22
CA PRO A 214 -6.68 -14.51 7.68
C PRO A 214 -6.30 -13.16 8.31
N THR A 215 -5.43 -12.38 7.65
CA THR A 215 -5.05 -11.03 8.11
C THR A 215 -5.66 -9.93 7.25
N VAL A 216 -6.61 -10.28 6.38
CA VAL A 216 -7.32 -9.36 5.47
C VAL A 216 -6.38 -8.42 4.70
N THR A 217 -5.17 -8.87 4.36
CA THR A 217 -4.11 -8.06 3.78
C THR A 217 -3.63 -8.67 2.46
N ARG A 218 -3.41 -7.83 1.45
CA ARG A 218 -2.72 -8.14 0.21
C ARG A 218 -1.36 -7.45 0.19
N PHE A 219 -0.31 -8.19 -0.19
CA PHE A 219 1.04 -7.67 -0.35
C PHE A 219 1.38 -7.58 -1.83
N ASP A 220 1.61 -6.37 -2.33
CA ASP A 220 1.86 -6.09 -3.74
C ASP A 220 3.31 -5.71 -3.96
N PHE A 221 4.03 -6.63 -4.61
CA PHE A 221 5.41 -6.43 -5.04
C PHE A 221 5.38 -5.97 -6.51
N THR A 222 5.69 -4.70 -6.76
CA THR A 222 5.57 -4.10 -8.10
C THR A 222 6.92 -3.62 -8.62
N GLU A 223 7.33 -4.12 -9.78
CA GLU A 223 8.37 -3.50 -10.59
C GLU A 223 7.73 -2.45 -11.49
N VAL A 224 8.20 -1.20 -11.38
CA VAL A 224 7.69 -0.08 -12.17
C VAL A 224 8.76 0.38 -13.15
N LEU A 225 8.39 0.43 -14.43
CA LEU A 225 9.21 0.93 -15.52
C LEU A 225 8.65 2.28 -15.97
N SER A 226 9.41 3.35 -15.74
CA SER A 226 9.04 4.71 -16.14
C SER A 226 9.92 5.17 -17.31
N PRO A 227 9.34 5.51 -18.47
CA PRO A 227 10.10 6.06 -19.59
C PRO A 227 10.66 7.43 -19.23
N ARG A 228 11.97 7.59 -19.37
CA ARG A 228 12.70 8.84 -19.15
C ARG A 228 13.39 9.22 -20.45
N THR A 229 13.02 10.39 -20.98
CA THR A 229 13.70 10.95 -22.14
C THR A 229 14.93 11.71 -21.67
N THR A 230 16.11 11.23 -22.04
CA THR A 230 17.39 11.92 -21.85
C THR A 230 17.89 12.43 -23.20
N LYS A 231 18.69 13.49 -23.20
CA LYS A 231 19.42 13.91 -24.40
C LYS A 231 20.82 13.29 -24.34
N ASN A 232 21.21 12.57 -25.37
CA ASN A 232 22.56 12.05 -25.46
C ASN A 232 23.56 13.18 -25.79
N LYS A 233 24.87 12.87 -25.79
CA LYS A 233 25.95 13.83 -26.08
C LYS A 233 25.85 14.49 -27.47
N SER A 234 25.10 13.91 -28.40
CA SER A 234 24.82 14.44 -29.73
C SER A 234 23.48 15.17 -29.84
N GLY A 235 22.82 15.46 -28.72
CA GLY A 235 21.56 16.22 -28.66
C GLY A 235 20.31 15.44 -29.09
N ARG A 236 20.43 14.16 -29.44
CA ARG A 236 19.29 13.29 -29.77
C ARG A 236 18.61 12.79 -28.51
N SER A 237 17.28 12.84 -28.52
CA SER A 237 16.45 12.26 -27.47
C SER A 237 16.58 10.73 -27.49
N VAL A 238 17.02 10.16 -26.37
CA VAL A 238 17.03 8.72 -26.11
C VAL A 238 15.99 8.46 -25.03
N VAL A 239 15.16 7.44 -25.21
CA VAL A 239 14.19 7.01 -24.20
C VAL A 239 14.80 5.81 -23.47
N GLU A 240 15.16 6.01 -22.21
CA GLU A 240 15.58 4.94 -21.30
C GLU A 240 14.46 4.65 -20.30
N ASN A 241 14.37 3.43 -19.79
CA ASN A 241 13.40 3.09 -18.76
C ASN A 241 14.07 3.10 -17.39
N GLU A 242 13.60 3.96 -16.50
CA GLU A 242 13.98 3.96 -15.10
C GLU A 242 13.18 2.87 -14.39
N LYS A 243 13.88 1.90 -13.78
CA LYS A 243 13.29 0.79 -13.03
C LYS A 243 13.26 1.14 -11.54
N SER A 244 12.11 0.96 -10.91
CA SER A 244 11.92 1.11 -9.46
C SER A 244 11.15 -0.08 -8.90
N HIS A 245 11.33 -0.34 -7.60
CA HIS A 245 10.71 -1.46 -6.90
C HIS A 245 9.82 -0.90 -5.80
N GLU A 246 8.51 -1.15 -5.89
CA GLU A 246 7.51 -0.72 -4.93
C GLU A 246 7.01 -1.93 -4.14
N LEU A 247 6.76 -1.71 -2.84
CA LEU A 247 6.06 -2.64 -1.96
C LEU A 247 4.89 -1.89 -1.31
N GLU A 248 3.70 -2.40 -1.53
CA GLU A 248 2.44 -1.84 -1.03
C GLU A 248 1.68 -2.95 -0.30
N LEU A 249 1.04 -2.62 0.83
CA LEU A 249 0.08 -3.49 1.50
C LEU A 249 -1.30 -2.86 1.35
N GLU A 250 -2.29 -3.64 0.96
CA GLU A 250 -3.68 -3.20 0.90
C GLU A 250 -4.51 -4.02 1.88
N ILE A 251 -5.39 -3.35 2.62
CA ILE A 251 -6.35 -4.02 3.50
C ILE A 251 -7.68 -4.22 2.77
N ASP A 252 -8.37 -5.32 3.08
CA ASP A 252 -9.76 -5.52 2.66
C ASP A 252 -10.64 -4.39 3.24
N THR A 253 -11.08 -3.49 2.36
CA THR A 253 -11.83 -2.30 2.76
C THR A 253 -13.23 -2.66 3.29
N PHE A 254 -13.82 -3.76 2.83
CA PHE A 254 -15.10 -4.23 3.37
C PHE A 254 -14.95 -4.63 4.85
N GLN A 255 -13.87 -5.35 5.19
CA GLN A 255 -13.64 -5.80 6.57
C GLN A 255 -13.36 -4.63 7.51
N ILE A 256 -12.56 -3.65 7.09
CA ILE A 256 -12.25 -2.49 7.94
C ILE A 256 -13.45 -1.56 8.11
N PHE A 257 -14.28 -1.36 7.08
CA PHE A 257 -15.54 -0.62 7.23
C PHE A 257 -16.54 -1.33 8.14
N ARG A 258 -16.59 -2.67 8.10
CA ARG A 258 -17.40 -3.44 9.05
C ARG A 258 -16.93 -3.25 10.49
N GLY A 259 -15.61 -3.22 10.72
CA GLY A 259 -15.05 -2.87 12.02
C GLY A 259 -15.45 -1.45 12.45
N PHE A 260 -15.30 -0.47 11.55
CA PHE A 260 -15.71 0.91 11.78
C PHE A 260 -17.20 1.04 12.15
N ASP A 261 -18.09 0.38 11.41
CA ASP A 261 -19.53 0.46 11.66
C ASP A 261 -19.90 -0.11 13.03
N ARG A 262 -19.22 -1.17 13.49
CA ARG A 262 -19.43 -1.77 14.82
C ARG A 262 -18.94 -0.90 15.98
N VAL A 263 -17.85 -0.15 15.76
CA VAL A 263 -17.42 0.87 16.73
C VAL A 263 -18.46 1.98 16.79
N ARG A 264 -18.96 2.42 15.64
CA ARG A 264 -19.93 3.52 15.54
C ARG A 264 -21.30 3.17 16.17
N ASP A 265 -21.78 1.94 16.02
CA ASP A 265 -23.05 1.49 16.60
C ASP A 265 -22.92 0.98 18.06
N GLY A 266 -21.69 0.89 18.58
CA GLY A 266 -21.39 0.47 19.94
C GLY A 266 -21.41 -1.04 20.16
N SER A 267 -21.55 -1.86 19.10
CA SER A 267 -21.56 -3.32 19.21
C SER A 267 -20.17 -3.92 19.44
N ASP A 268 -19.10 -3.23 19.05
CA ASP A 268 -17.71 -3.70 19.23
C ASP A 268 -16.74 -2.52 19.27
N ALA A 269 -16.08 -2.30 20.40
CA ALA A 269 -15.13 -1.20 20.57
C ALA A 269 -13.71 -1.53 20.12
N ILE A 270 -13.39 -2.82 19.87
CA ILE A 270 -12.00 -3.30 19.77
C ILE A 270 -11.66 -3.73 18.35
N ARG A 271 -12.60 -4.35 17.62
CA ARG A 271 -12.32 -4.98 16.32
C ARG A 271 -11.72 -4.05 15.27
N PHE A 272 -12.10 -2.78 15.28
CA PHE A 272 -11.54 -1.81 14.34
C PHE A 272 -10.05 -1.55 14.62
N GLU A 273 -9.67 -1.32 15.87
CA GLU A 273 -8.28 -1.14 16.28
C GLU A 273 -7.44 -2.41 16.03
N GLU A 274 -8.00 -3.60 16.28
CA GLU A 274 -7.34 -4.88 15.96
C GLU A 274 -6.99 -5.02 14.48
N LEU A 275 -7.93 -4.65 13.59
CA LEU A 275 -7.70 -4.72 12.15
C LEU A 275 -6.57 -3.77 11.72
N VAL A 276 -6.49 -2.58 12.32
CA VAL A 276 -5.39 -1.63 12.11
C VAL A 276 -4.08 -2.20 12.62
N GLU A 277 -4.07 -2.80 13.81
CA GLU A 277 -2.87 -3.42 14.37
C GLU A 277 -2.35 -4.58 13.53
N ILE A 278 -3.24 -5.48 13.08
CA ILE A 278 -2.88 -6.60 12.20
C ILE A 278 -2.26 -6.08 10.90
N PHE A 279 -2.85 -5.02 10.31
CA PHE A 279 -2.36 -4.42 9.08
C PHE A 279 -0.95 -3.81 9.25
N LEU A 280 -0.72 -3.09 10.35
CA LEU A 280 0.61 -2.54 10.67
C LEU A 280 1.63 -3.63 11.01
N ASN A 281 1.23 -4.67 11.73
CA ASN A 281 2.11 -5.78 12.09
C ASN A 281 2.60 -6.54 10.85
N ASN A 282 1.78 -6.66 9.81
CA ASN A 282 2.21 -7.20 8.53
C ASN A 282 3.31 -6.34 7.87
N ALA A 283 3.19 -5.01 7.93
CA ALA A 283 4.23 -4.10 7.43
C ALA A 283 5.52 -4.19 8.28
N ARG A 284 5.38 -4.13 9.60
CA ARG A 284 6.49 -4.26 10.57
C ARG A 284 7.24 -5.58 10.37
N CYS A 285 6.55 -6.68 10.09
CA CYS A 285 7.16 -7.98 9.82
C CYS A 285 8.14 -7.92 8.63
N LEU A 286 7.71 -7.32 7.51
CA LEU A 286 8.55 -7.17 6.32
C LEU A 286 9.71 -6.19 6.57
N ASN A 287 9.44 -5.05 7.22
CA ASN A 287 10.45 -4.05 7.53
C ASN A 287 11.54 -4.60 8.48
N ASN A 288 11.14 -5.40 9.48
CA ASN A 288 12.06 -6.07 10.39
C ASN A 288 12.92 -7.12 9.67
N ARG A 289 12.33 -7.88 8.73
CA ARG A 289 13.08 -8.86 7.93
C ARG A 289 14.19 -8.17 7.14
N VAL A 290 13.86 -7.12 6.39
CA VAL A 290 14.85 -6.41 5.56
C VAL A 290 15.86 -5.62 6.40
N THR A 291 15.44 -5.06 7.54
CA THR A 291 16.36 -4.38 8.46
C THR A 291 17.38 -5.35 9.06
N LYS A 292 16.92 -6.53 9.52
CA LYS A 292 17.83 -7.57 10.01
C LYS A 292 18.76 -8.10 8.91
N PHE A 293 18.28 -8.17 7.67
CA PHE A 293 19.11 -8.56 6.52
C PHE A 293 20.21 -7.53 6.25
N ALA A 294 19.90 -6.23 6.31
CA ALA A 294 20.86 -5.16 6.04
C ALA A 294 21.95 -4.99 7.12
N LEU A 295 21.75 -5.57 8.32
CA LEU A 295 22.74 -5.56 9.40
C LEU A 295 23.74 -6.72 9.34
N LYS A 296 23.58 -7.66 8.40
CA LYS A 296 24.51 -8.78 8.16
C LYS A 296 25.52 -8.41 7.10
#